data_AF-A0A495Z3C9-F1
#
_entry.id   AF-A0A495Z3C9-F1
#
_cell.length_a   1.000
_cell.length_b   1.000
_cell.length_c   1.000
_cell.angle_alpha   90.00
_cell.angle_beta   90.00
_cell.angle_gamma   90.00
#
_symmetry.space_group_name_H-M   'P 1'
#
loop_
_entity.id
_entity.type
_entity.pdbx_description
1 polymer ?
#
loop_
_entity_poly.entity_id
_entity_poly.type
_entity_poly.pdbx_seq_one_letter_code
_entity_poly.pdbx_strand_id
1 'polypeptide(L)'
;MLSRMSFTITMSIFWAGWICCVMFGCYNQSEALPVESEIQLLQVGAFHGDEVSAESGEIWLGLYSTPDGYALIPSTITVETVYDPFVDNAGEKTGKVVSAEGQTRPLFLIKGLNASERESIKTLSTEQTVLSPGKSLNLGFSDENESHLTVYGEGEVGPNGFTSLENYSLELSNGQVSQELLAYSSTDGAIPSLLWAGDLDGDNRLDLVINATPHYVVSSAPMLFLSSMAKGGNLVQRVAIFIATGC
;
A
#
# COMPACT_ATOMS: atom_id res chain seq x y z
N MET A 1 -13.39 74.08 -3.64
CA MET A 1 -14.58 73.85 -4.48
C MET A 1 -14.24 72.67 -5.40
N LEU A 2 -14.83 71.48 -5.14
CA LEU A 2 -14.87 70.23 -5.94
C LEU A 2 -13.51 69.57 -6.32
N SER A 3 -13.11 68.43 -5.72
CA SER A 3 -13.59 67.03 -5.80
C SER A 3 -13.05 66.23 -7.00
N ARG A 4 -12.22 65.20 -6.73
CA ARG A 4 -12.01 63.97 -7.52
C ARG A 4 -11.59 62.85 -6.54
N MET A 5 -12.54 62.03 -6.08
CA MET A 5 -12.88 60.67 -6.55
C MET A 5 -11.77 59.63 -6.32
N SER A 6 -11.88 58.91 -5.19
CA SER A 6 -11.26 57.60 -4.97
C SER A 6 -12.25 56.50 -5.37
N PHE A 7 -11.79 55.52 -6.15
CA PHE A 7 -12.51 54.28 -6.42
C PHE A 7 -12.16 53.25 -5.34
N THR A 8 -13.17 52.76 -4.62
CA THR A 8 -13.07 51.59 -3.74
C THR A 8 -13.82 50.45 -4.41
N ILE A 9 -13.14 49.34 -4.70
CA ILE A 9 -13.77 48.11 -5.19
C ILE A 9 -14.21 47.30 -3.95
N THR A 10 -15.51 47.20 -3.74
CA THR A 10 -16.14 46.29 -2.78
C THR A 10 -16.30 44.91 -3.43
N MET A 11 -15.66 43.89 -2.85
CA MET A 11 -15.85 42.50 -3.23
C MET A 11 -16.90 41.88 -2.30
N SER A 12 -18.07 41.57 -2.85
CA SER A 12 -19.20 40.98 -2.16
C SER A 12 -18.96 39.49 -1.93
N ILE A 13 -18.93 39.04 -0.68
CA ILE A 13 -18.92 37.62 -0.31
C ILE A 13 -20.37 37.17 -0.16
N PHE A 14 -20.80 36.24 -1.02
CA PHE A 14 -22.11 35.58 -0.92
C PHE A 14 -22.07 34.45 0.11
N TRP A 15 -23.09 34.41 0.95
CA TRP A 15 -23.43 33.32 1.86
C TRP A 15 -24.25 32.24 1.14
N ALA A 16 -23.89 30.98 1.33
CA ALA A 16 -24.76 29.80 1.33
C ALA A 16 -24.08 28.78 2.27
N GLY A 17 -24.69 28.12 3.23
CA GLY A 17 -26.10 27.77 3.41
C GLY A 17 -26.22 26.24 3.54
N TRP A 18 -25.94 25.72 4.75
CA TRP A 18 -26.43 24.46 5.34
C TRP A 18 -26.21 23.11 4.62
N ILE A 19 -25.47 22.19 5.28
CA ILE A 19 -25.83 20.76 5.34
C ILE A 19 -25.67 20.27 6.79
N CYS A 20 -26.78 19.75 7.31
CA CYS A 20 -26.85 18.93 8.52
C CYS A 20 -26.77 17.45 8.09
N CYS A 21 -25.89 16.65 8.70
CA CYS A 21 -26.03 15.19 8.69
C CYS A 21 -25.43 14.55 9.95
N VAL A 22 -26.34 14.10 10.79
CA VAL A 22 -26.40 12.84 11.57
C VAL A 22 -25.13 12.35 12.29
N MET A 23 -25.21 12.39 13.63
CA MET A 23 -24.43 11.57 14.56
C MET A 23 -24.85 10.10 14.46
N PHE A 24 -23.93 9.17 14.17
CA PHE A 24 -23.83 7.83 14.77
C PHE A 24 -22.57 7.11 14.24
N GLY A 25 -21.65 6.76 15.14
CA GLY A 25 -20.54 5.83 14.89
C GLY A 25 -19.19 6.49 14.56
N CYS A 26 -18.34 6.69 15.58
CA CYS A 26 -16.92 6.93 15.38
C CYS A 26 -16.29 5.68 14.76
N TYR A 27 -16.19 5.65 13.44
CA TYR A 27 -15.19 4.86 12.74
C TYR A 27 -14.36 5.88 11.97
N ASN A 28 -13.35 6.45 12.63
CA ASN A 28 -12.33 7.23 11.92
C ASN A 28 -11.52 6.24 11.10
N GLN A 29 -12.06 5.85 9.95
CA GLN A 29 -11.23 5.45 8.83
C GLN A 29 -10.25 6.59 8.62
N SER A 30 -8.97 6.35 8.91
CA SER A 30 -7.95 6.87 8.02
C SER A 30 -8.26 6.26 6.65
N GLU A 31 -9.20 6.86 5.92
CA GLU A 31 -9.33 6.59 4.50
C GLU A 31 -7.96 6.88 3.93
N ALA A 32 -7.22 5.82 3.58
CA ALA A 32 -5.98 5.94 2.88
C ALA A 32 -6.29 6.84 1.67
N LEU A 33 -5.80 8.08 1.69
CA LEU A 33 -6.03 9.05 0.61
C LEU A 33 -5.91 8.36 -0.75
N PRO A 34 -6.81 8.60 -1.71
CA PRO A 34 -6.80 7.90 -2.97
C PRO A 34 -5.38 7.93 -3.56
N VAL A 35 -4.91 6.76 -3.99
CA VAL A 35 -3.61 6.65 -4.64
C VAL A 35 -3.77 7.25 -6.03
N GLU A 36 -3.30 8.47 -6.22
CA GLU A 36 -3.28 9.13 -7.54
C GLU A 36 -2.10 8.60 -8.37
N SER A 37 -2.25 7.38 -8.89
CA SER A 37 -1.23 6.69 -9.70
C SER A 37 -1.88 5.69 -10.65
N GLU A 38 -1.32 5.59 -11.86
CA GLU A 38 -1.65 4.53 -12.83
C GLU A 38 -0.97 3.19 -12.50
N ILE A 39 -0.10 3.17 -11.49
CA ILE A 39 0.58 1.95 -11.05
C ILE A 39 -0.40 1.08 -10.27
N GLN A 40 -0.51 -0.17 -10.69
CA GLN A 40 -1.36 -1.18 -10.07
C GLN A 40 -0.51 -2.25 -9.41
N LEU A 41 -1.01 -2.80 -8.31
CA LEU A 41 -0.42 -3.92 -7.58
C LEU A 41 -1.41 -5.08 -7.60
N LEU A 42 -0.89 -6.31 -7.67
CA LEU A 42 -1.70 -7.52 -7.64
C LEU A 42 -0.94 -8.65 -6.94
N GLN A 43 -1.66 -9.53 -6.28
CA GLN A 43 -1.14 -10.80 -5.78
C GLN A 43 -1.77 -11.95 -6.56
N VAL A 44 -1.04 -13.06 -6.70
CA VAL A 44 -1.63 -14.31 -7.19
C VAL A 44 -2.36 -15.01 -6.04
N GLY A 45 -3.47 -15.71 -6.33
CA GLY A 45 -4.34 -16.30 -5.32
C GLY A 45 -5.80 -16.38 -5.77
N ALA A 46 -6.68 -16.77 -4.86
CA ALA A 46 -8.13 -16.69 -5.03
C ALA A 46 -8.66 -15.45 -4.32
N PHE A 47 -9.63 -14.76 -4.91
CA PHE A 47 -10.16 -13.47 -4.48
C PHE A 47 -11.66 -13.38 -4.79
N HIS A 48 -12.36 -12.47 -4.11
CA HIS A 48 -13.69 -12.07 -4.52
C HIS A 48 -13.65 -11.36 -5.89
N GLY A 49 -14.76 -11.41 -6.61
CA GLY A 49 -14.82 -10.98 -8.02
C GLY A 49 -14.46 -9.52 -8.26
N ASP A 50 -14.82 -8.63 -7.33
CA ASP A 50 -14.61 -7.19 -7.39
C ASP A 50 -13.23 -6.74 -6.92
N GLU A 51 -12.47 -7.60 -6.25
CA GLU A 51 -11.12 -7.32 -5.76
C GLU A 51 -10.07 -7.35 -6.89
N VAL A 52 -10.34 -8.09 -7.97
CA VAL A 52 -9.43 -8.23 -9.11
C VAL A 52 -9.98 -7.51 -10.33
N SER A 53 -9.37 -6.39 -10.69
CA SER A 53 -9.68 -5.64 -11.92
C SER A 53 -8.88 -6.09 -13.14
N ALA A 54 -7.87 -6.94 -12.96
CA ALA A 54 -7.01 -7.42 -14.03
C ALA A 54 -7.73 -8.45 -14.92
N GLU A 55 -7.33 -8.51 -16.19
CA GLU A 55 -7.87 -9.45 -17.17
C GLU A 55 -6.84 -10.54 -17.54
N SER A 56 -7.35 -11.71 -17.93
CA SER A 56 -6.52 -12.82 -18.40
C SER A 56 -5.80 -12.44 -19.70
N GLY A 57 -4.52 -12.78 -19.82
CA GLY A 57 -3.68 -12.44 -20.97
C GLY A 57 -2.97 -11.09 -20.85
N GLU A 58 -3.22 -10.31 -19.80
CA GLU A 58 -2.42 -9.13 -19.52
C GLU A 58 -0.97 -9.48 -19.13
N ILE A 59 -0.04 -8.57 -19.42
CA ILE A 59 1.36 -8.69 -19.03
C ILE A 59 1.62 -7.77 -17.85
N TRP A 60 2.15 -8.35 -16.76
CA TRP A 60 2.52 -7.67 -15.53
C TRP A 60 3.99 -7.96 -15.22
N LEU A 61 4.68 -7.04 -14.56
CA LEU A 61 6.02 -7.30 -14.03
C LEU A 61 5.89 -8.00 -12.68
N GLY A 62 6.37 -9.24 -12.59
CA GLY A 62 6.41 -9.99 -11.33
C GLY A 62 7.78 -9.89 -10.67
N LEU A 63 7.81 -9.68 -9.35
CA LEU A 63 9.03 -9.81 -8.56
C LEU A 63 9.19 -11.27 -8.13
N TYR A 64 10.17 -11.98 -8.68
CA TYR A 64 10.42 -13.39 -8.43
C TYR A 64 11.71 -13.59 -7.65
N SER A 65 11.71 -14.56 -6.74
CA SER A 65 12.96 -15.10 -6.19
C SER A 65 13.63 -16.00 -7.24
N THR A 66 14.93 -15.81 -7.42
CA THR A 66 15.79 -16.60 -8.29
C THR A 66 16.95 -17.19 -7.46
N PRO A 67 17.71 -18.16 -7.99
CA PRO A 67 18.91 -18.65 -7.32
C PRO A 67 19.94 -17.56 -6.98
N ASP A 68 19.96 -16.48 -7.77
CA ASP A 68 20.91 -15.37 -7.64
C ASP A 68 20.32 -14.15 -6.90
N GLY A 69 19.11 -14.28 -6.33
CA GLY A 69 18.45 -13.22 -5.57
C GLY A 69 17.02 -12.98 -6.05
N TYR A 70 16.78 -11.81 -6.63
CA TYR A 70 15.45 -11.41 -7.11
C TYR A 70 15.52 -10.80 -8.49
N ALA A 71 14.50 -11.05 -9.31
CA ALA A 71 14.38 -10.53 -10.66
C ALA A 71 12.97 -9.97 -10.88
N LEU A 72 12.89 -8.94 -11.73
CA LEU A 72 11.64 -8.37 -12.20
C LEU A 72 11.37 -8.89 -13.61
N ILE A 73 10.38 -9.76 -13.75
CA ILE A 73 10.16 -10.55 -14.97
C ILE A 73 8.76 -10.26 -15.54
N PRO A 74 8.63 -9.89 -16.83
CA PRO A 74 7.34 -9.80 -17.50
C PRO A 74 6.63 -11.15 -17.47
N SER A 75 5.38 -11.16 -17.02
CA SER A 75 4.59 -12.37 -16.80
C SER A 75 3.20 -12.18 -17.38
N THR A 76 2.78 -13.10 -18.23
CA THR A 76 1.38 -13.20 -18.63
C THR A 76 0.58 -13.72 -17.44
N ILE A 77 -0.46 -12.99 -17.03
CA ILE A 77 -1.35 -13.45 -15.97
C ILE A 77 -2.56 -14.17 -16.55
N THR A 78 -3.08 -15.13 -15.80
CA THR A 78 -4.35 -15.79 -16.08
C THR A 78 -5.33 -15.46 -14.96
N VAL A 79 -6.52 -15.01 -15.33
CA VAL A 79 -7.63 -14.75 -14.41
C VAL A 79 -8.79 -15.67 -14.76
N GLU A 80 -9.10 -16.61 -13.88
CA GLU A 80 -10.18 -17.58 -14.04
C GLU A 80 -11.33 -17.28 -13.09
N THR A 81 -12.58 -17.38 -13.57
CA THR A 81 -13.75 -17.28 -12.69
C THR A 81 -14.01 -18.60 -11.96
N VAL A 82 -14.14 -18.53 -10.65
CA VAL A 82 -14.32 -19.67 -9.75
C VAL A 82 -15.53 -19.45 -8.85
N TYR A 83 -15.95 -20.51 -8.16
CA TYR A 83 -16.99 -20.42 -7.14
C TYR A 83 -16.46 -19.71 -5.90
N ASP A 84 -17.18 -18.69 -5.46
CA ASP A 84 -16.94 -17.91 -4.25
C ASP A 84 -17.84 -18.41 -3.11
N PRO A 85 -17.30 -19.09 -2.09
CA PRO A 85 -18.13 -19.71 -1.06
C PRO A 85 -18.89 -18.71 -0.16
N PHE A 86 -18.58 -17.42 -0.20
CA PHE A 86 -19.25 -16.41 0.62
C PHE A 86 -20.33 -15.64 -0.12
N VAL A 87 -20.19 -15.49 -1.44
CA VAL A 87 -21.09 -14.69 -2.26
C VAL A 87 -21.96 -15.55 -3.17
N ASP A 88 -21.43 -16.66 -3.69
CA ASP A 88 -22.09 -17.43 -4.76
C ASP A 88 -23.11 -18.43 -4.23
N ASN A 89 -24.27 -18.45 -4.89
CA ASN A 89 -25.22 -19.55 -4.82
C ASN A 89 -24.81 -20.71 -5.73
N ALA A 90 -25.50 -21.84 -5.61
CA ALA A 90 -25.24 -23.02 -6.43
C ALA A 90 -25.34 -22.68 -7.94
N GLY A 91 -24.22 -22.85 -8.65
CA GLY A 91 -24.12 -22.60 -10.10
C GLY A 91 -23.58 -21.22 -10.46
N GLU A 92 -23.40 -20.31 -9.50
CA GLU A 92 -22.74 -19.02 -9.70
C GLU A 92 -21.22 -19.18 -9.60
N LYS A 93 -20.49 -18.25 -10.23
CA LYS A 93 -19.01 -18.17 -10.21
C LYS A 93 -18.60 -16.71 -10.34
N THR A 94 -18.58 -16.00 -9.22
CA THR A 94 -18.18 -14.59 -9.17
C THR A 94 -16.75 -14.40 -8.68
N GLY A 95 -16.21 -15.35 -7.92
CA GLY A 95 -14.82 -15.34 -7.46
C GLY A 95 -13.82 -15.41 -8.60
N LYS A 96 -12.57 -15.03 -8.33
CA LYS A 96 -11.48 -15.01 -9.31
C LYS A 96 -10.23 -15.69 -8.76
N VAL A 97 -9.58 -16.51 -9.58
CA VAL A 97 -8.22 -17.00 -9.32
C VAL A 97 -7.25 -16.32 -10.26
N VAL A 98 -6.24 -15.67 -9.69
CA VAL A 98 -5.13 -15.05 -10.40
C VAL A 98 -3.92 -15.96 -10.32
N SER A 99 -3.32 -16.24 -11.46
CA SER A 99 -2.05 -16.94 -11.59
C SER A 99 -1.12 -16.22 -12.56
N ALA A 100 0.18 -16.46 -12.46
CA ALA A 100 1.19 -15.95 -13.38
C ALA A 100 1.88 -17.14 -14.06
N GLU A 101 2.18 -17.00 -15.35
CA GLU A 101 2.89 -18.02 -16.11
C GLU A 101 4.29 -18.28 -15.51
N GLY A 102 4.66 -19.55 -15.33
CA GLY A 102 5.95 -19.95 -14.78
C GLY A 102 5.85 -21.01 -13.69
N GLN A 103 7.01 -21.46 -13.18
CA GLN A 103 7.07 -22.48 -12.12
C GLN A 103 7.15 -21.90 -10.70
N THR A 104 7.52 -20.62 -10.58
CA THR A 104 7.70 -19.93 -9.31
C THR A 104 6.61 -18.92 -9.08
N ARG A 105 6.14 -18.78 -7.85
CA ARG A 105 5.15 -17.77 -7.46
C ARG A 105 5.83 -16.40 -7.29
N PRO A 106 5.33 -15.31 -7.92
CA PRO A 106 5.86 -13.98 -7.64
C PRO A 106 5.48 -13.53 -6.23
N LEU A 107 6.30 -12.69 -5.61
CA LEU A 107 5.96 -11.99 -4.37
C LEU A 107 4.75 -11.08 -4.57
N PHE A 108 4.75 -10.35 -5.69
CA PHE A 108 3.66 -9.50 -6.17
C PHE A 108 3.86 -9.22 -7.67
N LEU A 109 2.81 -8.72 -8.30
CA LEU A 109 2.74 -8.31 -9.71
C LEU A 109 2.47 -6.82 -9.79
N ILE A 110 3.11 -6.12 -10.73
CA ILE A 110 2.97 -4.68 -10.94
C ILE A 110 2.66 -4.37 -12.41
N LYS A 111 1.77 -3.41 -12.64
CA LYS A 111 1.47 -2.85 -13.97
C LYS A 111 1.54 -1.33 -13.91
N GLY A 112 1.88 -0.69 -15.03
CA GLY A 112 1.97 0.78 -15.13
C GLY A 112 3.27 1.39 -14.61
N LEU A 113 4.14 0.61 -13.97
CA LEU A 113 5.49 1.05 -13.62
C LEU A 113 6.34 1.16 -14.89
N ASN A 114 6.95 2.32 -15.13
CA ASN A 114 7.90 2.52 -16.23
C ASN A 114 9.27 1.91 -15.88
N ALA A 115 9.29 0.60 -15.63
CA ALA A 115 10.48 -0.19 -15.40
C ALA A 115 10.59 -1.26 -16.49
N SER A 116 11.82 -1.61 -16.84
CA SER A 116 12.10 -2.75 -17.72
C SER A 116 12.32 -4.01 -16.91
N GLU A 117 12.26 -5.17 -17.59
CA GLU A 117 12.72 -6.42 -17.01
C GLU A 117 14.15 -6.28 -16.48
N ARG A 118 14.42 -6.91 -15.34
CA ARG A 118 15.75 -6.90 -14.69
C ARG A 118 16.02 -8.26 -14.10
N GLU A 119 17.15 -8.82 -14.50
CA GLU A 119 17.64 -10.11 -14.00
C GLU A 119 18.10 -10.05 -12.53
N SER A 120 18.39 -8.84 -12.03
CA SER A 120 18.82 -8.61 -10.66
C SER A 120 18.16 -7.35 -10.07
N ILE A 121 17.53 -7.53 -8.92
CA ILE A 121 16.92 -6.49 -8.09
C ILE A 121 17.66 -6.43 -6.77
N LYS A 122 18.23 -5.26 -6.46
CA LYS A 122 18.83 -5.02 -5.15
C LYS A 122 17.74 -5.16 -4.10
N THR A 123 17.87 -6.18 -3.27
CA THR A 123 16.88 -6.56 -2.26
C THR A 123 17.54 -6.61 -0.90
N LEU A 124 16.92 -5.97 0.08
CA LEU A 124 17.44 -5.81 1.44
C LEU A 124 16.70 -6.70 2.43
N SER A 125 15.39 -6.86 2.24
CA SER A 125 14.57 -7.73 3.06
C SER A 125 13.40 -8.28 2.26
N THR A 126 13.12 -9.56 2.46
CA THR A 126 11.97 -10.30 1.89
C THR A 126 11.26 -11.17 2.92
N GLU A 127 11.80 -11.20 4.15
CA GLU A 127 11.17 -11.92 5.23
C GLU A 127 10.01 -11.07 5.75
N GLN A 128 8.81 -11.66 5.77
CA GLN A 128 7.65 -10.98 6.31
C GLN A 128 7.94 -10.60 7.77
N THR A 129 8.20 -9.32 8.00
CA THR A 129 8.63 -8.81 9.30
C THR A 129 7.49 -8.05 9.92
N VAL A 130 6.96 -8.56 11.04
CA VAL A 130 5.90 -7.90 11.80
C VAL A 130 6.44 -6.59 12.40
N LEU A 131 5.76 -5.50 12.10
CA LEU A 131 6.12 -4.15 12.54
C LEU A 131 5.39 -3.84 13.85
N SER A 132 5.86 -4.44 14.95
CA SER A 132 5.28 -4.23 16.28
C SER A 132 5.70 -2.87 16.89
N PRO A 133 4.84 -2.19 17.66
CA PRO A 133 5.22 -0.95 18.34
C PRO A 133 6.48 -1.08 19.20
N GLY A 134 7.28 -0.02 19.23
CA GLY A 134 8.55 0.03 19.97
C GLY A 134 9.70 -0.69 19.26
N LYS A 135 9.47 -1.32 18.10
CA LYS A 135 10.53 -1.86 17.26
C LYS A 135 11.01 -0.82 16.25
N SER A 136 12.31 -0.86 16.00
CA SER A 136 12.93 -0.19 14.86
C SER A 136 13.67 -1.22 14.02
N LEU A 137 13.52 -1.13 12.70
CA LEU A 137 14.15 -1.99 11.71
C LEU A 137 15.07 -1.12 10.84
N ASN A 138 16.37 -1.44 10.84
CA ASN A 138 17.32 -0.81 9.93
C ASN A 138 17.35 -1.58 8.61
N LEU A 139 17.11 -0.88 7.50
CA LEU A 139 17.10 -1.46 6.16
C LEU A 139 18.41 -1.21 5.39
N GLY A 140 19.31 -0.35 5.89
CA GLY A 140 20.68 -0.20 5.38
C GLY A 140 20.81 -0.14 3.85
N PHE A 141 20.13 0.81 3.19
CA PHE A 141 20.07 0.84 1.72
C PHE A 141 21.36 1.41 1.08
N SER A 142 22.01 2.42 1.67
CA SER A 142 23.30 2.94 1.18
C SER A 142 24.31 3.11 2.31
N ASP A 143 25.59 3.12 1.95
CA ASP A 143 26.70 3.32 2.90
C ASP A 143 26.70 4.72 3.55
N GLU A 144 25.94 5.67 2.99
CA GLU A 144 25.94 7.07 3.46
C GLU A 144 24.66 7.46 4.21
N ASN A 145 23.53 6.76 4.01
CA ASN A 145 22.25 7.06 4.67
C ASN A 145 21.56 5.76 5.11
N GLU A 146 21.65 5.46 6.40
CA GLU A 146 20.86 4.39 7.02
C GLU A 146 19.38 4.76 6.97
N SER A 147 18.56 3.87 6.42
CA SER A 147 17.12 4.00 6.41
C SER A 147 16.52 3.15 7.53
N HIS A 148 15.74 3.76 8.40
CA HIS A 148 15.09 3.12 9.53
C HIS A 148 13.58 3.19 9.39
N LEU A 149 12.94 2.04 9.60
CA LEU A 149 11.51 1.97 9.88
C LEU A 149 11.34 1.92 11.40
N THR A 150 10.63 2.89 11.95
CA THR A 150 10.31 2.95 13.38
C THR A 150 8.81 2.86 13.55
N VAL A 151 8.38 2.00 14.46
CA VAL A 151 6.96 1.79 14.77
C VAL A 151 6.63 2.43 16.10
N TYR A 152 5.67 3.34 16.08
CA TYR A 152 5.06 3.91 17.27
C TYR A 152 3.64 3.36 17.46
N GLY A 153 3.17 3.39 18.69
CA GLY A 153 1.84 2.92 19.04
C GLY A 153 1.84 2.25 20.40
N GLU A 154 0.63 2.04 20.90
CA GLU A 154 0.39 1.34 22.16
C GLU A 154 -0.51 0.14 21.87
N GLY A 155 -0.42 -0.90 22.69
CA GLY A 155 -1.27 -2.07 22.54
C GLY A 155 -0.69 -3.33 23.15
N GLU A 156 -1.56 -4.28 23.43
CA GLU A 156 -1.21 -5.56 24.03
C GLU A 156 -1.72 -6.70 23.13
N VAL A 157 -0.98 -7.80 23.12
CA VAL A 157 -1.48 -9.06 22.55
C VAL A 157 -2.49 -9.62 23.55
N GLY A 158 -3.77 -9.60 23.18
CA GLY A 158 -4.83 -10.20 23.97
C GLY A 158 -4.63 -11.71 24.14
N PRO A 159 -5.25 -12.34 25.16
CA PRO A 159 -5.05 -13.76 25.49
C PRO A 159 -5.40 -14.75 24.38
N ASN A 160 -6.11 -14.31 23.35
CA ASN A 160 -6.50 -15.09 22.17
C ASN A 160 -5.58 -14.84 20.95
N GLY A 161 -4.48 -14.10 21.12
CA GLY A 161 -3.56 -13.72 20.04
C GLY A 161 -3.99 -12.48 19.23
N PHE A 162 -5.20 -11.96 19.46
CA PHE A 162 -5.66 -10.72 18.83
C PHE A 162 -4.88 -9.53 19.40
N THR A 163 -4.30 -8.73 18.52
CA THR A 163 -3.62 -7.49 18.89
C THR A 163 -4.54 -6.32 18.54
N SER A 164 -4.89 -5.51 19.53
CA SER A 164 -5.52 -4.20 19.32
C SER A 164 -4.43 -3.16 19.56
N LEU A 165 -4.00 -2.50 18.50
CA LEU A 165 -3.07 -1.39 18.60
C LEU A 165 -3.87 -0.09 18.58
N GLU A 166 -3.50 0.85 19.43
CA GLU A 166 -4.06 2.21 19.49
C GLU A 166 -2.97 3.20 19.09
N ASN A 167 -3.37 4.25 18.36
CA ASN A 167 -2.48 5.30 17.88
C ASN A 167 -1.23 4.74 17.17
N TYR A 168 -1.43 3.72 16.34
CA TYR A 168 -0.35 3.09 15.59
C TYR A 168 0.16 4.04 14.51
N SER A 169 1.46 4.24 14.43
CA SER A 169 2.09 4.87 13.27
C SER A 169 3.39 4.17 12.87
N LEU A 170 3.63 4.13 11.57
CA LEU A 170 4.87 3.64 10.98
C LEU A 170 5.59 4.82 10.33
N GLU A 171 6.82 5.05 10.77
CA GLU A 171 7.66 6.14 10.28
C GLU A 171 8.88 5.59 9.56
N LEU A 172 9.21 6.18 8.41
CA LEU A 172 10.46 5.98 7.68
C LEU A 172 11.36 7.20 7.86
N SER A 173 12.61 6.97 8.24
CA SER A 173 13.61 8.03 8.32
C SER A 173 14.91 7.62 7.66
N ASN A 174 15.64 8.57 7.08
CA ASN A 174 17.02 8.40 6.61
C ASN A 174 18.04 9.18 7.47
N GLY A 175 17.66 9.57 8.69
CA GLY A 175 18.45 10.41 9.60
C GLY A 175 18.37 11.92 9.34
N GLN A 176 17.97 12.35 8.13
CA GLN A 176 17.79 13.77 7.79
C GLN A 176 16.32 14.14 7.68
N VAL A 177 15.54 13.26 7.06
CA VAL A 177 14.11 13.40 6.84
C VAL A 177 13.41 12.27 7.59
N SER A 178 12.23 12.57 8.11
CA SER A 178 11.31 11.61 8.68
C SER A 178 9.95 11.74 8.02
N GLN A 179 9.31 10.62 7.71
CA GLN A 179 8.04 10.55 7.00
C GLN A 179 7.17 9.46 7.61
N GLU A 180 5.93 9.81 7.98
CA GLU A 180 4.91 8.82 8.32
C GLU A 180 4.43 8.10 7.05
N LEU A 181 4.50 6.76 7.05
CA LEU A 181 4.03 5.91 5.95
C LEU A 181 2.58 5.44 6.17
N LEU A 182 2.23 5.12 7.42
CA LEU A 182 0.94 4.58 7.84
C LEU A 182 0.58 5.16 9.21
N ALA A 183 -0.70 5.45 9.42
CA ALA A 183 -1.24 5.76 10.74
C ALA A 183 -2.66 5.20 10.88
N TYR A 184 -2.92 4.57 12.02
CA TYR A 184 -4.24 4.07 12.41
C TYR A 184 -4.58 4.57 13.82
N SER A 185 -5.79 5.11 14.00
CA SER A 185 -6.26 5.42 15.35
C SER A 185 -6.40 4.15 16.18
N SER A 186 -6.85 3.06 15.56
CA SER A 186 -6.90 1.73 16.15
C SER A 186 -6.75 0.65 15.08
N THR A 187 -6.22 -0.52 15.44
CA THR A 187 -6.22 -1.74 14.62
C THR A 187 -7.10 -2.80 15.26
N ASP A 188 -7.64 -3.71 14.45
CA ASP A 188 -8.46 -4.82 14.92
C ASP A 188 -7.84 -6.16 14.50
N GLY A 189 -7.02 -6.73 15.37
CA GLY A 189 -6.54 -8.10 15.22
C GLY A 189 -5.46 -8.30 14.16
N ALA A 190 -4.95 -7.24 13.54
CA ALA A 190 -3.85 -7.30 12.58
C ALA A 190 -2.75 -6.29 12.92
N ILE A 191 -1.50 -6.68 12.64
CA ILE A 191 -0.32 -5.81 12.75
C ILE A 191 0.29 -5.71 11.36
N PRO A 192 0.58 -4.50 10.86
CA PRO A 192 1.27 -4.34 9.59
C PRO A 192 2.61 -5.09 9.55
N SER A 193 3.02 -5.50 8.36
CA SER A 193 4.29 -6.19 8.17
C SER A 193 5.01 -5.71 6.92
N LEU A 194 6.33 -5.62 6.99
CA LEU A 194 7.16 -5.42 5.80
C LEU A 194 7.16 -6.72 4.99
N LEU A 195 6.74 -6.66 3.72
CA LEU A 195 6.80 -7.80 2.79
C LEU A 195 8.08 -7.79 1.98
N TRP A 196 8.55 -6.61 1.58
CA TRP A 196 9.76 -6.45 0.77
C TRP A 196 10.36 -5.04 0.92
N ALA A 197 11.68 -4.96 0.86
CA ALA A 197 12.44 -3.71 0.78
C ALA A 197 13.62 -3.85 -0.19
N GLY A 198 13.84 -2.87 -1.05
CA GLY A 198 14.89 -2.91 -2.06
C GLY A 198 14.81 -1.76 -3.06
N ASP A 199 15.35 -1.93 -4.27
CA ASP A 199 15.33 -0.96 -5.38
C ASP A 199 14.51 -1.52 -6.54
N LEU A 200 13.23 -1.17 -6.60
CA LEU A 200 12.26 -1.83 -7.48
C LEU A 200 12.23 -1.23 -8.86
N ASP A 201 12.72 -0.01 -9.07
CA ASP A 201 12.70 0.67 -10.37
C ASP A 201 14.10 1.09 -10.89
N GLY A 202 15.14 0.88 -10.10
CA GLY A 202 16.54 0.97 -10.52
C GLY A 202 17.13 2.35 -10.31
N ASP A 203 16.52 3.19 -9.49
CA ASP A 203 17.00 4.53 -9.18
C ASP A 203 18.05 4.55 -8.05
N ASN A 204 18.42 3.38 -7.52
CA ASN A 204 19.32 3.18 -6.40
C ASN A 204 18.85 3.94 -5.14
N ARG A 205 17.55 3.91 -4.87
CA ARG A 205 16.93 4.36 -3.62
C ARG A 205 15.94 3.33 -3.10
N LEU A 206 15.55 3.50 -1.84
CA LEU A 206 14.74 2.53 -1.10
C LEU A 206 13.27 2.59 -1.51
N ASP A 207 12.77 1.45 -1.98
CA ASP A 207 11.37 1.16 -2.21
C ASP A 207 10.88 0.10 -1.21
N LEU A 208 9.58 0.11 -0.93
CA LEU A 208 8.97 -0.73 0.10
C LEU A 208 7.65 -1.34 -0.38
N VAL A 209 7.41 -2.59 0.03
CA VAL A 209 6.07 -3.18 0.04
C VAL A 209 5.71 -3.54 1.47
N ILE A 210 4.64 -2.94 1.97
CA ILE A 210 4.14 -3.15 3.34
C ILE A 210 2.75 -3.74 3.24
N ASN A 211 2.51 -4.87 3.91
CA ASN A 211 1.14 -5.31 4.17
C ASN A 211 0.55 -4.43 5.27
N ALA A 212 -0.40 -3.60 4.87
CA ALA A 212 -1.00 -2.56 5.69
C ALA A 212 -2.41 -2.96 6.17
N THR A 213 -2.72 -4.26 6.21
CA THR A 213 -3.97 -4.79 6.77
C THR A 213 -4.15 -4.29 8.21
N PRO A 214 -5.15 -3.43 8.51
CA PRO A 214 -5.38 -2.95 9.87
C PRO A 214 -6.44 -3.79 10.61
N HIS A 215 -7.10 -4.72 9.91
CA HIS A 215 -8.30 -5.39 10.39
C HIS A 215 -8.31 -6.86 9.96
N TYR A 216 -8.69 -7.78 10.85
CA TYR A 216 -8.66 -9.24 10.61
C TYR A 216 -9.55 -9.72 9.44
N VAL A 217 -10.57 -8.95 9.07
CA VAL A 217 -11.45 -9.24 7.91
C VAL A 217 -10.79 -8.91 6.57
N VAL A 218 -9.80 -8.01 6.56
CA VAL A 218 -8.98 -7.77 5.37
C VAL A 218 -7.89 -8.83 5.37
N SER A 219 -7.93 -9.77 4.42
CA SER A 219 -6.95 -10.85 4.36
C SER A 219 -5.57 -10.32 3.96
N SER A 220 -5.52 -9.30 3.11
CA SER A 220 -4.28 -8.73 2.59
C SER A 220 -4.49 -7.30 2.09
N ALA A 221 -3.62 -6.36 2.48
CA ALA A 221 -3.60 -5.00 1.95
C ALA A 221 -2.16 -4.53 1.65
N PRO A 222 -1.42 -5.19 0.74
CA PRO A 222 -0.09 -4.73 0.35
C PRO A 222 -0.17 -3.35 -0.31
N MET A 223 0.69 -2.45 0.16
CA MET A 223 0.90 -1.12 -0.38
C MET A 223 2.33 -1.02 -0.93
N LEU A 224 2.46 -0.50 -2.16
CA LEU A 224 3.75 -0.22 -2.79
C LEU A 224 4.11 1.25 -2.57
N PHE A 225 5.33 1.48 -2.08
CA PHE A 225 5.95 2.78 -1.93
C PHE A 225 7.20 2.86 -2.80
N LEU A 226 7.26 3.88 -3.67
CA LEU A 226 8.42 4.12 -4.54
C LEU A 226 9.10 5.44 -4.21
N SER A 227 10.41 5.42 -4.16
CA SER A 227 11.27 6.59 -3.95
C SER A 227 11.38 7.47 -5.19
N SER A 228 11.36 6.90 -6.40
CA SER A 228 11.27 7.62 -7.69
C SER A 228 10.07 8.55 -7.81
N MET A 229 8.99 8.21 -7.10
CA MET A 229 7.72 8.94 -7.14
C MET A 229 7.54 9.90 -5.96
N ALA A 230 8.53 10.00 -5.07
CA ALA A 230 8.49 10.86 -3.90
C ALA A 230 8.34 12.35 -4.29
N LYS A 231 7.52 13.09 -3.54
CA LYS A 231 7.22 14.51 -3.77
C LYS A 231 7.39 15.30 -2.48
N GLY A 232 7.63 16.61 -2.60
CA GLY A 232 7.58 17.52 -1.45
C GLY A 232 8.63 17.28 -0.36
N GLY A 233 9.76 16.63 -0.70
CA GLY A 233 10.80 16.28 0.27
C GLY A 233 10.56 14.97 1.02
N ASN A 234 9.49 14.24 0.70
CA ASN A 234 9.27 12.88 1.20
C ASN A 234 10.35 11.91 0.70
N LEU A 235 10.53 10.81 1.42
CA LEU A 235 11.46 9.73 1.08
C LEU A 235 10.87 8.79 0.02
N VAL A 236 9.57 8.48 0.15
CA VAL A 236 8.82 7.61 -0.76
C VAL A 236 7.40 8.15 -0.97
N GLN A 237 6.75 7.70 -2.04
CA GLN A 237 5.34 7.94 -2.30
C GLN A 237 4.60 6.61 -2.37
N ARG A 238 3.43 6.51 -1.73
CA ARG A 238 2.51 5.39 -1.96
C ARG A 238 1.96 5.50 -3.38
N VAL A 239 2.20 4.47 -4.19
CA VAL A 239 1.84 4.47 -5.63
C VAL A 239 0.87 3.36 -6.03
N ALA A 240 0.66 2.36 -5.17
CA ALA A 240 -0.36 1.33 -5.40
C ALA A 240 -0.79 0.69 -4.08
N ILE A 241 -2.00 0.15 -4.08
CA ILE A 241 -2.52 -0.74 -3.04
C ILE A 241 -3.34 -1.83 -3.71
N PHE A 242 -3.25 -3.05 -3.20
CA PHE A 242 -4.16 -4.14 -3.54
C PHE A 242 -4.87 -4.55 -2.25
N ILE A 243 -6.20 -4.57 -2.25
CA ILE A 243 -7.00 -4.95 -1.07
C ILE A 243 -7.73 -6.23 -1.40
N ALA A 244 -7.53 -7.24 -0.56
CA ALA A 244 -8.30 -8.47 -0.53
C ALA A 244 -8.92 -8.65 0.85
N THR A 245 -10.19 -9.01 0.89
CA THR A 245 -10.97 -9.38 2.07
C THR A 245 -10.98 -10.90 2.22
N GLY A 246 -11.38 -11.40 3.39
CA GLY A 246 -11.24 -12.81 3.78
C GLY A 246 -11.75 -13.81 2.75
N CYS A 247 -10.92 -14.80 2.39
CA CYS A 247 -11.28 -15.98 1.60
C CYS A 247 -11.80 -17.15 2.45
#